data_AF-T0Z7Y5-F1
#
_entry.id   AF-T0Z7Y5-F1
#
_cell.length_a   1.000
_cell.length_b   1.000
_cell.length_c   1.000
_cell.angle_alpha   90.00
_cell.angle_beta   90.00
_cell.angle_gamma   90.00
#
_symmetry.space_group_name_H-M   'P 1'
#
loop_
_entity.id
_entity.type
_entity.pdbx_description
1 polymer ?
#
loop_
_entity_poly.entity_id
_entity_poly.type
_entity_poly.pdbx_seq_one_letter_code
_entity_poly.pdbx_strand_id
1 'polypeptide(L)'
;MATSKVSAVSAHNQERILNRQLEECRWLYNHFLEQRRDSWKQDGVGLSLYDQIKTLPSLKNERPSLEAVYSQTLQNVAVRVDLAFQAFFRRVKNGENPGYPRFKGKGQYSSLTFPQWNSGCDLTGKGLRLSKVGTVPLVLHRPVEGKIKTCTVLRSS
;
A
#
# COMPACT_ATOMS: atom_id res chain seq x y z
N MET A 1 -12.51 -14.18 -4.70
CA MET A 1 -12.60 -12.78 -4.23
C MET A 1 -12.92 -11.91 -5.43
N ALA A 2 -14.06 -11.24 -5.45
CA ALA A 2 -14.41 -10.34 -6.54
C ALA A 2 -13.56 -9.06 -6.44
N THR A 3 -12.61 -8.90 -7.36
CA THR A 3 -11.85 -7.65 -7.51
C THR A 3 -12.59 -6.80 -8.53
N SER A 4 -13.56 -6.01 -8.06
CA SER A 4 -14.22 -5.03 -8.93
C SER A 4 -13.25 -3.88 -9.16
N LYS A 5 -12.83 -3.69 -10.42
CA LYS A 5 -12.00 -2.56 -10.83
C LYS A 5 -12.90 -1.32 -10.87
N VAL A 6 -12.71 -0.45 -9.90
CA VAL A 6 -13.49 0.78 -9.74
C VAL A 6 -12.60 1.95 -10.17
N SER A 7 -13.00 2.67 -11.21
CA SER A 7 -12.32 3.88 -11.67
C SER A 7 -12.92 5.09 -10.96
N ALA A 8 -12.12 5.75 -10.13
CA ALA A 8 -12.52 6.96 -9.43
C ALA A 8 -12.05 8.19 -10.22
N VAL A 9 -12.94 9.18 -10.40
CA VAL A 9 -12.57 10.47 -11.02
C VAL A 9 -12.28 11.42 -9.87
N SER A 10 -11.01 11.69 -9.61
CA SER A 10 -10.62 12.58 -8.52
C SER A 10 -10.69 14.05 -8.92
N ALA A 11 -11.30 14.87 -8.07
CA ALA A 11 -11.08 16.31 -8.14
C ALA A 11 -9.59 16.63 -7.86
N HIS A 12 -9.10 17.74 -8.42
CA HIS A 12 -7.67 18.08 -8.46
C HIS A 12 -6.96 18.02 -7.09
N ASN A 13 -7.66 18.37 -6.01
CA ASN A 13 -7.13 18.29 -4.65
C ASN A 13 -6.95 16.85 -4.15
N GLN A 14 -7.92 15.97 -4.39
CA GLN A 14 -7.86 14.56 -4.01
C GLN A 14 -6.76 13.84 -4.78
N GLU A 15 -6.59 14.15 -6.06
CA GLU A 15 -5.50 13.61 -6.88
C GLU A 15 -4.13 13.97 -6.28
N ARG A 16 -3.94 15.25 -5.92
CA ARG A 16 -2.72 15.73 -5.27
C ARG A 16 -2.45 15.02 -3.93
N ILE A 17 -3.49 14.78 -3.12
CA ILE A 17 -3.36 14.04 -1.86
C ILE A 17 -2.96 12.59 -2.13
N LEU A 18 -3.65 11.90 -3.06
CA LEU A 18 -3.35 10.51 -3.42
C LEU A 18 -1.93 10.38 -3.96
N ASN A 19 -1.47 11.30 -4.82
CA ASN A 19 -0.11 11.31 -5.34
C ASN A 19 0.94 11.50 -4.24
N ARG A 20 0.67 12.37 -3.25
CA ARG A 20 1.56 12.50 -2.07
C ARG A 20 1.59 11.22 -1.24
N GLN A 21 0.43 10.63 -0.97
CA GLN A 21 0.36 9.36 -0.24
C GLN A 21 1.07 8.21 -0.97
N LEU A 22 0.98 8.15 -2.31
CA LEU A 22 1.74 7.18 -3.12
C LEU A 22 3.24 7.34 -2.94
N GLU A 23 3.75 8.57 -2.92
CA GLU A 23 5.18 8.83 -2.70
C GLU A 23 5.62 8.49 -1.27
N GLU A 24 4.80 8.78 -0.26
CA GLU A 24 5.06 8.37 1.13
C GLU A 24 5.08 6.83 1.27
N CYS A 25 4.12 6.14 0.65
CA CYS A 25 4.11 4.67 0.61
C CYS A 25 5.28 4.09 -0.19
N ARG A 26 5.73 4.76 -1.26
CA ARG A 26 6.93 4.39 -2.01
C ARG A 26 8.18 4.49 -1.16
N TRP A 27 8.33 5.61 -0.44
CA TRP A 27 9.43 5.81 0.49
C TRP A 27 9.43 4.73 1.56
N LEU A 28 8.28 4.48 2.20
CA LEU A 28 8.16 3.48 3.25
C LEU A 28 8.46 2.05 2.75
N TYR A 29 8.02 1.71 1.53
CA TYR A 29 8.35 0.43 0.90
C TYR A 29 9.88 0.27 0.77
N ASN A 30 10.56 1.29 0.25
CA ASN A 30 12.01 1.26 0.07
C ASN A 30 12.73 1.21 1.42
N HIS A 31 12.27 1.97 2.40
CA HIS A 31 12.81 1.95 3.75
C HIS A 31 12.71 0.55 4.38
N PHE A 32 11.56 -0.11 4.29
CA PHE A 32 11.40 -1.48 4.77
C PHE A 32 12.22 -2.52 3.99
N LEU A 33 12.38 -2.34 2.68
CA LEU A 33 13.25 -3.20 1.89
C LEU A 33 14.72 -3.05 2.33
N GLU A 34 15.16 -1.82 2.56
CA GLU A 34 16.49 -1.49 3.04
C GLU A 34 16.75 -2.08 4.44
N GLN A 35 15.84 -1.88 5.39
CA GLN A 35 15.94 -2.46 6.73
C GLN A 35 16.15 -3.98 6.69
N ARG A 36 15.37 -4.72 5.87
CA ARG A 36 15.53 -6.18 5.74
C ARG A 36 16.89 -6.54 5.15
N ARG A 37 17.33 -5.80 4.13
CA ARG A 37 18.63 -6.01 3.48
C ARG A 37 19.78 -5.78 4.46
N ASP A 38 19.72 -4.71 5.23
CA ASP A 38 20.82 -4.29 6.09
C ASP A 38 20.89 -5.15 7.36
N SER A 39 19.74 -5.50 7.95
CA SER A 39 19.68 -6.47 9.08
C SER A 39 20.24 -7.84 8.70
N TRP A 40 19.96 -8.32 7.47
CA TRP A 40 20.56 -9.57 6.99
C TRP A 40 22.08 -9.44 6.77
N LYS A 41 22.54 -8.31 6.23
CA LYS A 41 23.97 -8.08 5.96
C LYS A 41 24.80 -7.94 7.23
N GLN A 42 24.26 -7.28 8.26
CA GLN A 42 24.97 -6.98 9.49
C GLN A 42 24.91 -8.14 10.47
N ASP A 43 23.69 -8.67 10.70
CA ASP A 43 23.44 -9.59 11.80
C ASP A 43 23.00 -10.99 11.32
N GLY A 44 22.75 -11.17 10.02
CA GLY A 44 22.15 -12.40 9.49
C GLY A 44 20.71 -12.62 9.94
N VAL A 45 20.02 -11.56 10.38
CA VAL A 45 18.66 -11.64 10.91
C VAL A 45 17.63 -11.25 9.85
N GLY A 46 16.61 -12.09 9.69
CA GLY A 46 15.45 -11.79 8.83
C GLY A 46 14.35 -11.08 9.62
N LEU A 47 13.96 -9.88 9.21
CA LEU A 47 12.84 -9.16 9.82
C LEU A 47 11.50 -9.66 9.29
N SER A 48 10.54 -9.88 10.20
CA SER A 48 9.17 -10.25 9.83
C SER A 48 8.33 -9.05 9.41
N LEU A 49 7.15 -9.33 8.84
CA LEU A 49 6.10 -8.33 8.63
C LEU A 49 5.78 -7.55 9.92
N TYR A 50 5.66 -8.25 11.04
CA TYR A 50 5.23 -7.65 12.31
C TYR A 50 6.31 -6.77 12.92
N ASP A 51 7.59 -7.11 12.73
CA ASP A 51 8.70 -6.28 13.21
C ASP A 51 8.68 -4.91 12.51
N GLN A 52 8.40 -4.89 11.21
CA GLN A 52 8.30 -3.64 10.45
C GLN A 52 7.02 -2.86 10.76
N ILE A 53 5.89 -3.54 11.00
CA ILE A 53 4.67 -2.85 11.44
C ILE A 53 4.88 -2.17 12.80
N LYS A 54 5.62 -2.80 13.72
CA LYS A 54 5.91 -2.25 15.06
C LYS A 54 6.74 -0.96 15.01
N THR A 55 7.52 -0.72 13.95
CA THR A 55 8.30 0.53 13.83
C THR A 55 7.48 1.72 13.33
N LEU A 56 6.29 1.50 12.77
CA LEU A 56 5.46 2.56 12.19
C LEU A 56 5.18 3.74 13.15
N PRO A 57 4.89 3.55 14.45
CA PRO A 57 4.71 4.67 15.38
C PRO A 57 5.96 5.55 15.50
N SER A 58 7.16 4.96 15.59
CA SER A 58 8.43 5.73 15.60
C SER A 58 8.65 6.46 14.28
N LEU A 59 8.44 5.76 13.17
CA LEU A 59 8.60 6.34 11.84
C LEU A 59 7.66 7.52 11.59
N LYS A 60 6.47 7.53 12.19
CA LYS A 60 5.55 8.68 12.13
C LYS A 60 6.07 9.89 12.90
N ASN A 61 6.81 9.68 13.99
CA ASN A 61 7.47 10.78 14.71
C ASN A 61 8.65 11.34 13.90
N GLU A 62 9.46 10.46 13.29
CA GLU A 62 10.62 10.83 12.48
C GLU A 62 10.22 11.43 11.12
N ARG A 63 9.11 10.94 10.55
CA ARG A 63 8.54 11.37 9.28
C ARG A 63 7.04 11.66 9.44
N PRO A 64 6.68 12.86 9.95
CA PRO A 64 5.29 13.23 10.22
C PRO A 64 4.36 13.18 9.00
N SER A 65 4.89 13.26 7.77
CA SER A 65 4.10 13.10 6.55
C SER A 65 3.40 11.74 6.45
N LEU A 66 3.89 10.70 7.14
CA LEU A 66 3.22 9.40 7.21
C LEU A 66 1.86 9.48 7.93
N GLU A 67 1.62 10.45 8.82
CA GLU A 67 0.31 10.64 9.46
C GLU A 67 -0.80 11.10 8.51
N ALA A 68 -0.41 11.60 7.34
CA ALA A 68 -1.33 11.92 6.25
C ALA A 68 -1.81 10.68 5.49
N VAL A 69 -1.25 9.49 5.78
CA VAL A 69 -1.67 8.21 5.21
C VAL A 69 -2.47 7.42 6.24
N TYR A 70 -3.54 6.76 5.80
CA TYR A 70 -4.30 5.87 6.68
C TYR A 70 -3.42 4.74 7.22
N SER A 71 -3.51 4.47 8.53
CA SER A 71 -2.60 3.56 9.23
C SER A 71 -2.59 2.14 8.65
N GLN A 72 -3.74 1.61 8.27
CA GLN A 72 -3.82 0.28 7.65
C GLN A 72 -3.26 0.27 6.22
N THR A 73 -3.26 1.39 5.52
CA THR A 73 -2.58 1.53 4.23
C THR A 73 -1.06 1.45 4.43
N LEU A 74 -0.52 2.10 5.46
CA LEU A 74 0.91 1.97 5.84
C LEU A 74 1.27 0.53 6.23
N GLN A 75 0.40 -0.16 6.99
CA GLN A 75 0.61 -1.59 7.31
C GLN A 75 0.58 -2.45 6.05
N ASN A 76 -0.29 -2.14 5.07
CA ASN A 76 -0.30 -2.84 3.79
C ASN A 76 1.01 -2.64 3.00
N VAL A 77 1.75 -1.54 3.18
CA VAL A 77 3.09 -1.37 2.59
C VAL A 77 4.02 -2.48 3.08
N ALA A 78 4.03 -2.76 4.39
CA ALA A 78 4.83 -3.85 4.95
C ALA A 78 4.39 -5.22 4.41
N VAL A 79 3.07 -5.45 4.25
CA VAL A 79 2.54 -6.67 3.61
C VAL A 79 3.05 -6.83 2.18
N ARG A 80 3.13 -5.75 1.40
CA ARG A 80 3.65 -5.80 0.02
C ARG A 80 5.13 -6.17 -0.03
N VAL A 81 5.94 -5.68 0.91
CA VAL A 81 7.35 -6.09 1.05
C VAL A 81 7.42 -7.57 1.41
N ASP A 82 6.62 -8.01 2.38
CA ASP A 82 6.61 -9.39 2.83
C ASP A 82 6.23 -10.38 1.72
N LEU A 83 5.17 -10.09 0.96
CA LEU A 83 4.76 -10.88 -0.20
C LEU A 83 5.85 -10.96 -1.28
N ALA A 84 6.62 -9.88 -1.48
CA ALA A 84 7.73 -9.89 -2.42
C ALA A 84 8.84 -10.86 -1.98
N PHE A 85 9.18 -10.87 -0.68
CA PHE A 85 10.14 -11.83 -0.11
C PHE A 85 9.61 -13.27 -0.12
N GLN A 86 8.34 -13.49 0.24
CA GLN A 86 7.72 -14.82 0.16
C GLN A 86 7.77 -15.37 -1.27
N ALA A 87 7.47 -14.55 -2.28
CA ALA A 87 7.58 -14.94 -3.68
C ALA A 87 9.02 -15.25 -4.09
N PHE A 88 10.00 -14.47 -3.61
CA PHE A 88 11.43 -14.72 -3.82
C PHE A 88 11.84 -16.08 -3.24
N PHE A 89 11.57 -16.35 -1.96
CA PHE A 89 11.96 -17.61 -1.31
C PHE A 89 11.22 -18.83 -1.88
N ARG A 90 9.95 -18.67 -2.28
CA ARG A 90 9.23 -19.74 -2.97
C ARG A 90 9.93 -20.16 -4.26
N ARG A 91 10.38 -19.20 -5.07
CA ARG A 91 11.11 -19.46 -6.32
C ARG A 91 12.49 -20.08 -6.08
N VAL A 92 13.21 -19.61 -5.05
CA VAL A 92 14.47 -20.24 -4.59
C VAL A 92 14.23 -21.72 -4.29
N LYS A 93 13.21 -22.03 -3.48
CA LYS A 93 12.86 -23.39 -3.10
C LYS A 93 12.50 -24.28 -4.30
N ASN A 94 11.89 -23.71 -5.33
CA ASN A 94 11.52 -24.42 -6.55
C ASN A 94 12.67 -24.62 -7.54
N GLY A 95 13.88 -24.10 -7.26
CA GLY A 95 15.00 -24.15 -8.21
C GLY A 95 14.79 -23.26 -9.44
N GLU A 96 13.89 -22.29 -9.38
CA GLU A 96 13.68 -21.30 -10.45
C GLU A 96 14.80 -20.25 -10.44
N ASN A 97 14.73 -19.26 -11.33
CA ASN A 97 15.60 -18.08 -11.30
C ASN A 97 14.89 -16.90 -10.58
N PRO A 98 15.05 -16.73 -9.25
CA PRO A 98 14.33 -15.72 -8.50
C PRO A 98 14.92 -14.32 -8.68
N GLY A 99 14.07 -13.34 -9.01
CA GLY A 99 14.43 -11.92 -8.87
C GLY A 99 14.29 -11.46 -7.42
N TYR A 100 15.36 -10.93 -6.83
CA TYR A 100 15.33 -10.32 -5.50
C TYR A 100 14.39 -9.10 -5.46
N PRO A 101 13.64 -8.87 -4.37
CA PRO A 101 12.81 -7.68 -4.21
C PRO A 101 13.61 -6.38 -4.44
N ARG A 102 13.11 -5.49 -5.32
CA ARG A 102 13.82 -4.26 -5.73
C ARG A 102 13.18 -3.01 -5.16
N PHE A 103 13.99 -1.96 -4.98
CA PHE A 103 13.50 -0.61 -4.72
C PHE A 103 12.55 -0.12 -5.81
N LYS A 104 11.58 0.69 -5.39
CA LYS A 104 10.60 1.34 -6.25
C LYS A 104 11.08 2.73 -6.64
N GLY A 105 11.31 2.92 -7.94
CA GLY A 105 11.54 4.22 -8.55
C GLY A 105 10.27 5.08 -8.58
N LYS A 106 10.42 6.37 -8.89
CA LYS A 106 9.30 7.32 -9.01
C LYS A 106 8.22 6.73 -9.93
N GLY A 107 6.98 6.74 -9.46
CA GLY A 107 5.84 6.20 -10.21
C GLY A 107 5.72 4.68 -10.31
N GLN A 108 6.65 3.89 -9.77
CA GLN A 108 6.51 2.43 -9.73
C GLN A 108 5.64 1.92 -8.58
N TYR A 109 5.38 2.77 -7.58
CA TYR A 109 4.37 2.52 -6.55
C TYR A 109 3.09 3.25 -6.97
N SER A 110 2.17 2.52 -7.60
CA SER A 110 1.05 3.11 -8.35
C SER A 110 -0.33 2.79 -7.78
N SER A 111 -0.41 2.17 -6.59
CA SER A 111 -1.69 1.89 -5.95
C SER A 111 -1.64 2.02 -4.43
N LEU A 112 -2.75 2.47 -3.86
CA LEU A 112 -2.99 2.51 -2.42
C LEU A 112 -4.10 1.52 -2.09
N THR A 113 -3.86 0.66 -1.10
CA THR A 113 -4.84 -0.33 -0.64
C THR A 113 -5.36 0.07 0.73
N PHE A 114 -6.68 0.22 0.83
CA PHE A 114 -7.44 0.44 2.06
C PHE A 114 -8.08 -0.89 2.46
N PRO A 115 -7.43 -1.68 3.33
CA PRO A 115 -7.81 -3.07 3.58
C PRO A 115 -9.09 -3.23 4.39
N GLN A 116 -9.58 -2.15 5.04
CA GLN A 116 -10.76 -2.17 5.89
C GLN A 116 -11.89 -1.34 5.29
N TRP A 117 -12.97 -2.01 4.90
CA TRP A 117 -14.25 -1.37 4.57
C TRP A 117 -14.86 -0.68 5.81
N ASN A 118 -15.60 0.41 5.61
CA ASN A 118 -16.19 1.30 6.63
C ASN A 118 -15.23 2.09 7.53
N SER A 119 -13.96 1.68 7.67
CA SER A 119 -12.94 2.44 8.42
C SER A 119 -11.93 3.14 7.51
N GLY A 120 -11.42 2.44 6.49
CA GLY A 120 -10.49 2.99 5.53
C GLY A 120 -11.17 3.54 4.27
N CYS A 121 -12.29 2.92 3.89
CA CYS A 121 -13.02 3.28 2.68
C CYS A 121 -14.50 2.89 2.79
N ASP A 122 -15.39 3.66 2.16
CA ASP A 122 -16.82 3.36 2.11
C ASP A 122 -17.49 4.05 0.91
N LEU A 123 -18.58 3.45 0.44
CA LEU A 123 -19.44 4.06 -0.57
C LEU A 123 -20.46 4.97 0.11
N THR A 124 -20.45 6.23 -0.28
CA THR A 124 -21.45 7.23 0.11
C THR A 124 -22.33 7.52 -1.11
N GLY A 125 -23.52 8.09 -0.90
CA GLY A 125 -24.37 8.56 -2.01
C GLY A 125 -23.73 9.61 -2.92
N LYS A 126 -22.56 10.16 -2.53
CA LYS A 126 -21.79 11.17 -3.29
C LYS A 126 -20.49 10.61 -3.92
N GLY A 127 -20.18 9.32 -3.72
CA GLY A 127 -18.96 8.70 -4.22
C GLY A 127 -18.22 7.87 -3.17
N LEU A 128 -16.95 7.56 -3.46
CA LEU A 128 -16.09 6.74 -2.61
C LEU A 128 -15.39 7.62 -1.57
N ARG A 129 -15.71 7.45 -0.29
CA ARG A 129 -14.98 8.10 0.80
C ARG A 129 -13.74 7.29 1.13
N LEU A 130 -12.60 7.95 1.20
CA LEU A 130 -11.29 7.37 1.52
C LEU A 130 -10.71 8.09 2.74
N SER A 131 -10.26 7.31 3.73
CA SER A 131 -9.66 7.85 4.94
C SER A 131 -8.42 8.68 4.60
N LYS A 132 -8.28 9.85 5.24
CA LYS A 132 -7.22 10.86 5.00
C LYS A 132 -7.18 11.49 3.59
N VAL A 133 -8.15 11.19 2.72
CA VAL A 133 -8.26 11.78 1.37
C VAL A 133 -9.57 12.55 1.20
N GLY A 134 -10.68 12.04 1.76
CA GLY A 134 -12.02 12.59 1.59
C GLY A 134 -12.84 11.82 0.55
N THR A 135 -13.94 12.40 0.10
CA THR A 135 -14.83 11.78 -0.89
C THR A 135 -14.32 12.04 -2.31
N VAL A 136 -14.19 10.96 -3.07
CA VAL A 136 -13.81 10.94 -4.48
C VAL A 136 -15.04 10.55 -5.30
N PRO A 137 -15.44 11.37 -6.28
CA PRO A 137 -16.49 11.01 -7.22
C PRO A 137 -16.22 9.66 -7.88
N LEU A 138 -17.25 8.84 -7.97
CA LEU A 138 -17.14 7.47 -8.43
C LEU A 138 -18.15 7.18 -9.52
N VAL A 139 -17.66 6.66 -10.65
CA VAL A 139 -18.50 6.10 -11.69
C VAL A 139 -18.42 4.58 -11.59
N LEU A 140 -19.51 3.96 -11.16
CA LEU A 140 -19.65 2.51 -11.14
C LEU A 140 -20.25 2.05 -12.48
N HIS A 141 -19.42 1.48 -13.34
CA HIS A 141 -19.91 0.89 -14.60
C HIS A 141 -20.76 -0.37 -14.38
N ARG A 142 -20.61 -1.03 -13.23
CA ARG A 142 -21.39 -2.19 -12.82
C ARG A 142 -21.70 -2.09 -11.32
N PRO A 143 -22.87 -2.54 -10.86
CA PRO A 143 -23.14 -2.66 -9.44
C PRO A 143 -22.12 -3.63 -8.82
N VAL A 144 -21.70 -3.32 -7.60
CA VAL A 144 -20.78 -4.20 -6.88
C VAL A 144 -21.58 -5.33 -6.26
N GLU A 145 -21.34 -6.55 -6.70
CA GLU A 145 -21.96 -7.74 -6.13
C GLU A 145 -21.20 -8.22 -4.89
N GLY A 146 -21.96 -8.50 -3.81
CA GLY A 146 -21.41 -9.02 -2.56
C GLY A 146 -20.82 -7.96 -1.61
N LYS A 147 -20.25 -8.44 -0.51
CA LYS A 147 -19.69 -7.58 0.55
C LYS A 147 -18.28 -7.13 0.19
N ILE A 148 -18.10 -5.82 0.05
CA ILE A 148 -16.79 -5.22 -0.15
C ILE A 148 -16.00 -5.31 1.16
N LYS A 149 -14.75 -5.78 1.06
CA LYS A 149 -13.84 -5.90 2.21
C LYS A 149 -12.67 -4.92 2.13
N THR A 150 -12.20 -4.66 0.93
CA THR A 150 -10.98 -3.90 0.66
C THR A 150 -11.19 -3.03 -0.57
N CYS A 151 -10.67 -1.81 -0.54
CA CYS A 151 -10.61 -0.92 -1.70
C CYS A 151 -9.15 -0.74 -2.12
N THR A 152 -8.87 -0.78 -3.42
CA THR A 152 -7.55 -0.40 -3.95
C THR A 152 -7.75 0.67 -5.01
N VAL A 153 -7.11 1.81 -4.80
CA VAL A 153 -7.07 2.91 -5.75
C VAL A 153 -5.81 2.77 -6.59
N LEU A 154 -5.96 2.72 -7.91
CA LEU A 154 -4.86 2.65 -8.86
C LEU A 154 -4.68 4.01 -9.55
N ARG A 155 -3.44 4.45 -9.71
CA ARG A 155 -3.11 5.59 -10.56
C ARG A 155 -3.23 5.15 -12.03
N SER A 156 -4.18 5.74 -12.76
CA SER A 156 -4.24 5.61 -14.22
C SER A 156 -3.04 6.32 -14.85
N SER A 157 -2.50 5.71 -15.90
CA SER A 157 -1.47 6.34 -16.76
C SER A 157 -2.10 7.35 -17.69
#